data_AF-A0AAU2HWT6-F1
#
_entry.id   AF-A0AAU2HWT6-F1
#
_cell.length_a   1.000
_cell.length_b   1.000
_cell.length_c   1.000
_cell.angle_alpha   90.00
_cell.angle_beta   90.00
_cell.angle_gamma   90.00
#
_symmetry.space_group_name_H-M   'P 1'
#
loop_
_entity.id
_entity.type
_entity.pdbx_description
1 polymer ?
#
loop_
_entity_poly.entity_id
_entity_poly.type
_entity_poly.pdbx_seq_one_letter_code
_entity_poly.pdbx_strand_id
1 'polypeptide(L)'
;MAGEQRHLHAAGEEDPFWRLWLELPEPWKGPVIGDGIDDWDRITENGDRRIDLTGLPDLIAAELAWMAHWQAMDGTRSSVLGTNQFANILRRAIRDNHPFPTSIRAMGWETAAALQRWFYATRWGRLPPRGSVARLRVIFRFSRLALLARCTNGPWWSLDEWHPRCDPRIPLAEHEPQAHYGCSPSKIGQPWLREAVKWCLGHPAGGRDLALVDGEPGEDAVLRPLRPVA
;
A
#
# COMPACT_ATOMS: atom_id res chain seq x y z
N MET A 1 22.04 4.44 -4.75
CA MET A 1 21.36 5.47 -5.57
C MET A 1 20.17 4.78 -6.23
N ALA A 2 19.02 4.79 -5.59
CA ALA A 2 17.82 4.10 -6.07
C ALA A 2 17.19 4.93 -7.19
N GLY A 3 17.10 4.36 -8.39
CA GLY A 3 16.31 4.95 -9.47
C GLY A 3 14.84 4.84 -9.09
N GLU A 4 14.25 5.96 -8.68
CA GLU A 4 12.80 6.14 -8.74
C GLU A 4 12.39 5.87 -10.20
N GLN A 5 11.77 4.72 -10.46
CA GLN A 5 10.90 4.59 -11.62
C GLN A 5 9.74 5.55 -11.40
N ARG A 6 9.96 6.80 -11.78
CA ARG A 6 8.91 7.75 -12.07
C ARG A 6 8.11 7.13 -13.20
N HIS A 7 7.00 6.52 -12.86
CA HIS A 7 5.96 6.24 -13.84
C HIS A 7 5.55 7.60 -14.40
N LEU A 8 6.12 7.94 -15.56
CA LEU A 8 5.76 9.13 -16.31
C LEU A 8 4.33 8.92 -16.76
N HIS A 9 3.38 9.55 -16.07
CA HIS A 9 2.01 9.63 -16.53
C HIS A 9 1.98 10.36 -17.87
N ALA A 10 1.25 9.81 -18.84
CA ALA A 10 0.96 10.53 -20.07
C ALA A 10 0.21 11.82 -19.72
N ALA A 11 0.66 12.95 -20.26
CA ALA A 11 0.02 14.24 -20.03
C ALA A 11 -1.44 14.18 -20.50
N GLY A 12 -2.38 14.16 -19.53
CA GLY A 12 -3.82 14.10 -19.79
C GLY A 12 -4.56 12.93 -19.11
N GLU A 13 -3.87 11.96 -18.53
CA GLU A 13 -4.55 10.93 -17.72
C GLU A 13 -4.97 11.54 -16.37
N GLU A 14 -6.28 11.56 -16.13
CA GLU A 14 -6.86 11.89 -14.84
C GLU A 14 -6.31 10.94 -13.77
N ASP A 15 -5.96 11.48 -12.59
CA ASP A 15 -5.36 10.69 -11.52
C ASP A 15 -6.26 9.48 -11.19
N PRO A 16 -5.75 8.22 -11.28
CA PRO A 16 -6.54 7.02 -11.08
C PRO A 16 -7.27 6.98 -9.73
N PHE A 17 -6.78 7.74 -8.75
CA PHE A 17 -7.42 7.86 -7.45
C PHE A 17 -8.84 8.44 -7.53
N TRP A 18 -9.14 9.37 -8.45
CA TRP A 18 -10.45 10.01 -8.49
C TRP A 18 -11.59 9.04 -8.83
N ARG A 19 -11.31 7.92 -9.50
CA ARG A 19 -12.26 6.81 -9.66
C ARG A 19 -12.68 6.22 -8.31
N LEU A 20 -11.71 6.00 -7.41
CA LEU A 20 -11.96 5.51 -6.06
C LEU A 20 -12.72 6.53 -5.20
N TRP A 21 -12.47 7.82 -5.42
CA TRP A 21 -13.22 8.89 -4.76
C TRP A 21 -14.69 8.90 -5.17
N LEU A 22 -15.00 8.67 -6.45
CA LEU A 22 -16.38 8.60 -6.93
C LEU A 22 -17.16 7.44 -6.28
N GLU A 23 -16.51 6.29 -6.12
CA GLU A 23 -17.07 5.10 -5.47
C GLU A 23 -17.21 5.23 -3.93
N LEU A 24 -16.55 6.22 -3.32
CA LEU A 24 -16.60 6.43 -1.88
C LEU A 24 -18.01 6.88 -1.44
N PRO A 25 -18.61 6.28 -0.41
CA PRO A 25 -19.93 6.70 0.07
C PRO A 25 -19.91 8.14 0.58
N GLU A 26 -21.01 8.86 0.38
CA GLU A 26 -21.11 10.30 0.71
C GLU A 26 -20.75 10.65 2.17
N PRO A 27 -21.15 9.87 3.19
CA PRO A 27 -20.76 10.16 4.58
C PRO A 27 -19.25 10.12 4.85
N TRP A 28 -18.47 9.50 3.97
CA TRP A 28 -17.02 9.45 4.03
C TRP A 28 -16.34 10.56 3.22
N LYS A 29 -17.12 11.32 2.42
CA LYS A 29 -16.65 12.48 1.66
C LYS A 29 -16.85 13.72 2.51
N GLY A 30 -15.77 14.27 3.06
CA GLY A 30 -15.86 15.52 3.78
C GLY A 30 -14.63 15.87 4.59
N PRO A 31 -14.59 17.12 5.11
CA PRO A 31 -13.51 17.59 5.96
C PRO A 31 -13.54 16.94 7.34
N VAL A 32 -14.72 16.51 7.82
CA VAL A 32 -14.89 15.79 9.08
C VAL A 32 -15.76 14.56 8.82
N ILE A 33 -15.26 13.39 9.17
CA ILE A 33 -15.90 12.09 8.90
C ILE A 33 -16.29 11.42 10.21
N GLY A 34 -17.52 10.89 10.24
CA GLY A 34 -18.06 10.06 11.31
C GLY A 34 -19.47 10.43 11.75
N ASP A 35 -19.96 11.61 11.37
CA ASP A 35 -21.38 11.94 11.51
C ASP A 35 -22.16 11.33 10.33
N GLY A 36 -23.32 10.74 10.61
CA GLY A 36 -24.15 10.09 9.58
C GLY A 36 -23.62 8.74 9.07
N ILE A 37 -22.62 8.16 9.73
CA ILE A 37 -22.16 6.79 9.48
C ILE A 37 -22.72 5.88 10.57
N ASP A 38 -23.55 4.91 10.16
CA ASP A 38 -24.10 3.90 11.07
C ASP A 38 -22.98 3.06 11.71
N ASP A 39 -23.22 2.59 12.93
CA ASP A 39 -22.29 1.74 13.69
C ASP A 39 -20.88 2.33 13.88
N TRP A 40 -20.72 3.66 13.87
CA TRP A 40 -19.41 4.33 13.94
C TRP A 40 -18.49 3.79 15.05
N ASP A 41 -19.05 3.50 16.23
CA ASP A 41 -18.32 2.95 17.38
C ASP A 41 -17.72 1.55 17.09
N ARG A 42 -18.39 0.75 16.25
CA ARG A 42 -17.97 -0.59 15.86
C ARG A 42 -16.87 -0.54 14.79
N ILE A 43 -17.00 0.37 13.82
CA ILE A 43 -16.05 0.50 12.71
C ILE A 43 -14.80 1.30 13.07
N THR A 44 -14.81 2.10 14.13
CA THR A 44 -13.67 2.97 14.50
C THR A 44 -13.11 2.70 15.88
N GLU A 45 -11.84 3.05 16.09
CA GLU A 45 -11.26 3.11 17.43
C GLU A 45 -11.67 4.41 18.13
N ASN A 46 -12.19 4.33 19.36
CA ASN A 46 -12.64 5.48 20.17
C ASN A 46 -13.87 6.17 19.55
N GLY A 47 -15.03 5.50 19.65
CA GLY A 47 -16.25 5.80 18.91
C GLY A 47 -16.85 7.21 19.07
N ASP A 48 -16.45 7.96 20.10
CA ASP A 48 -16.84 9.36 20.25
C ASP A 48 -16.09 10.31 19.29
N ARG A 49 -14.97 9.87 18.71
CA ARG A 49 -14.11 10.73 17.90
C ARG A 49 -14.42 10.69 16.42
N ARG A 50 -14.23 11.83 15.76
CA ARG A 50 -14.35 12.01 14.31
C ARG A 50 -12.99 12.12 13.65
N ILE A 51 -12.89 11.71 12.40
CA ILE A 51 -11.70 11.94 11.59
C ILE A 51 -11.78 13.37 11.05
N ASP A 52 -10.82 14.22 11.39
CA ASP A 52 -10.76 15.60 10.92
C ASP A 52 -9.60 15.75 9.92
N LEU A 53 -9.97 16.01 8.66
CA LEU A 53 -9.10 16.20 7.50
C LEU A 53 -9.06 17.67 7.03
N THR A 54 -9.71 18.58 7.75
CA THR A 54 -9.78 20.01 7.40
C THR A 54 -8.38 20.61 7.21
N GLY A 55 -8.18 21.43 6.17
CA GLY A 55 -6.91 22.14 5.94
C GLY A 55 -5.75 21.27 5.46
N LEU A 56 -6.02 20.04 5.01
CA LEU A 56 -5.08 19.24 4.23
C LEU A 56 -5.27 19.51 2.72
N PRO A 57 -4.26 19.23 1.87
CA PRO A 57 -4.41 19.25 0.43
C PRO A 57 -5.49 18.25 -0.01
N ASP A 58 -6.31 18.62 -0.99
CA ASP A 58 -7.50 17.86 -1.41
C ASP A 58 -7.20 16.38 -1.67
N LEU A 59 -6.14 16.09 -2.42
CA LEU A 59 -5.75 14.71 -2.73
C LEU A 59 -5.37 13.91 -1.48
N ILE A 60 -4.62 14.51 -0.55
CA ILE A 60 -4.20 13.85 0.69
C ILE A 60 -5.42 13.59 1.59
N ALA A 61 -6.31 14.57 1.72
CA ALA A 61 -7.56 14.40 2.47
C ALA A 61 -8.39 13.25 1.88
N ALA A 62 -8.57 13.26 0.56
CA ALA A 62 -9.36 12.26 -0.13
C ALA A 62 -8.75 10.84 0.01
N GLU A 63 -7.43 10.69 -0.14
CA GLU A 63 -6.73 9.42 0.06
C GLU A 63 -6.86 8.90 1.49
N LEU A 64 -6.73 9.76 2.50
CA LEU A 64 -6.91 9.38 3.90
C LEU A 64 -8.36 8.98 4.24
N ALA A 65 -9.33 9.69 3.67
CA ALA A 65 -10.75 9.35 3.80
C ALA A 65 -11.04 7.96 3.19
N TRP A 66 -10.55 7.72 1.97
CA TRP A 66 -10.70 6.43 1.30
C TRP A 66 -10.02 5.30 2.07
N MET A 67 -8.80 5.53 2.57
CA MET A 67 -8.08 4.56 3.40
C MET A 67 -8.85 4.21 4.67
N ALA A 68 -9.45 5.20 5.34
CA ALA A 68 -10.25 4.97 6.54
C ALA A 68 -11.54 4.17 6.24
N HIS A 69 -12.20 4.46 5.11
CA HIS A 69 -13.35 3.68 4.64
C HIS A 69 -12.96 2.24 4.29
N TRP A 70 -11.84 2.06 3.60
CA TRP A 70 -11.33 0.74 3.24
C TRP A 70 -11.07 -0.12 4.47
N GLN A 71 -10.48 0.45 5.53
CA GLN A 71 -10.28 -0.26 6.79
C GLN A 71 -11.60 -0.78 7.37
N ALA A 72 -12.62 0.08 7.46
CA ALA A 72 -13.93 -0.27 7.97
C ALA A 72 -14.56 -1.42 7.16
N MET A 73 -14.40 -1.40 5.83
CA MET A 73 -14.93 -2.45 4.95
C MET A 73 -14.17 -3.78 5.05
N ASP A 74 -12.87 -3.71 5.26
CA ASP A 74 -11.98 -4.85 5.46
C ASP A 74 -12.09 -5.46 6.89
N GLY A 75 -13.00 -4.94 7.73
CA GLY A 75 -13.20 -5.39 9.11
C GLY A 75 -12.07 -4.97 10.07
N THR A 76 -11.12 -4.15 9.60
CA THR A 76 -10.11 -3.52 10.46
C THR A 76 -10.70 -2.23 11.03
N ARG A 77 -10.70 -2.05 12.35
CA ARG A 77 -11.19 -0.77 12.92
C ARG A 77 -10.35 0.40 12.39
N SER A 78 -11.03 1.42 11.86
CA SER A 78 -10.38 2.63 11.35
C SER A 78 -9.78 3.41 12.52
N SER A 79 -8.47 3.71 12.43
CA SER A 79 -7.75 4.37 13.53
C SER A 79 -7.95 5.88 13.49
N VAL A 80 -9.05 6.37 14.08
CA VAL A 80 -9.38 7.80 14.13
C VAL A 80 -8.25 8.61 14.76
N LEU A 81 -7.69 8.11 15.85
CA LEU A 81 -6.57 8.75 16.53
C LEU A 81 -5.31 8.82 15.69
N GLY A 82 -4.98 7.73 15.00
CA GLY A 82 -3.84 7.69 14.09
C GLY A 82 -4.02 8.70 12.96
N THR A 83 -5.16 8.67 12.29
CA THR A 83 -5.46 9.55 11.16
C THR A 83 -5.43 11.02 11.58
N ASN A 84 -6.06 11.39 12.69
CA ASN A 84 -6.03 12.78 13.19
C ASN A 84 -4.63 13.22 13.61
N GLN A 85 -3.86 12.32 14.23
CA GLN A 85 -2.48 12.63 14.58
C GLN A 85 -1.65 12.91 13.33
N PHE A 86 -1.82 12.09 12.30
CA PHE A 86 -1.10 12.25 11.04
C PHE A 86 -1.55 13.50 10.26
N ALA A 87 -2.86 13.78 10.22
CA ALA A 87 -3.41 15.03 9.69
C ALA A 87 -2.80 16.25 10.39
N ASN A 88 -2.66 16.23 11.72
CA ASN A 88 -2.03 17.32 12.47
C ASN A 88 -0.53 17.49 12.15
N ILE A 89 0.19 16.39 11.89
CA ILE A 89 1.57 16.42 11.43
C ILE A 89 1.67 17.11 10.07
N LEU A 90 0.80 16.74 9.12
CA LEU A 90 0.74 17.33 7.78
C LEU A 90 0.37 18.81 7.82
N ARG A 91 -0.63 19.21 8.61
CA ARG A 91 -0.97 20.63 8.83
C ARG A 91 0.21 21.44 9.35
N ARG A 92 0.99 20.87 10.27
CA ARG A 92 2.20 21.51 10.77
C ARG A 92 3.24 21.65 9.66
N ALA A 93 3.43 20.61 8.85
CA ALA A 93 4.35 20.63 7.72
C ALA A 93 3.98 21.73 6.71
N ILE A 94 2.70 21.88 6.39
CA ILE A 94 2.20 22.95 5.52
C ILE A 94 2.51 24.33 6.11
N ARG A 95 2.15 24.57 7.38
CA ARG A 95 2.40 25.87 8.03
C ARG A 95 3.88 26.24 8.06
N ASP A 96 4.74 25.27 8.34
CA ASP A 96 6.19 25.49 8.49
C ASP A 96 6.94 25.34 7.14
N ASN A 97 6.22 25.21 6.03
CA ASN A 97 6.73 24.97 4.67
C ASN A 97 7.76 23.81 4.62
N HIS A 98 7.52 22.77 5.42
CA HIS A 98 8.34 21.57 5.43
C HIS A 98 7.91 20.65 4.28
N PRO A 99 8.84 20.17 3.43
CA PRO A 99 8.50 19.38 2.27
C PRO A 99 7.96 18.00 2.65
N PHE A 100 6.91 17.57 1.98
CA PHE A 100 6.40 16.20 2.01
C PHE A 100 5.76 15.85 0.65
N PRO A 101 5.64 14.56 0.29
CA PRO A 101 4.99 14.15 -0.95
C PRO A 101 3.54 14.65 -1.05
N THR A 102 3.11 15.05 -2.24
CA THR A 102 1.76 15.56 -2.52
C THR A 102 0.67 14.50 -2.48
N SER A 103 1.04 13.22 -2.38
CA SER A 103 0.14 12.06 -2.27
C SER A 103 0.69 11.04 -1.27
N ILE A 104 -0.20 10.37 -0.54
CA ILE A 104 0.09 9.23 0.34
C ILE A 104 0.64 8.04 -0.45
N ARG A 105 0.26 7.89 -1.73
CA ARG A 105 0.84 6.87 -2.62
C ARG A 105 2.34 7.07 -2.80
N ALA A 106 2.79 8.31 -2.95
CA ALA A 106 4.21 8.68 -3.03
C ALA A 106 4.91 8.71 -1.65
N MET A 107 4.17 8.59 -0.55
CA MET A 107 4.71 8.64 0.80
C MET A 107 4.90 7.22 1.37
N GLY A 108 6.11 6.68 1.30
CA GLY A 108 6.44 5.41 1.96
C GLY A 108 6.44 5.52 3.50
N TRP A 109 6.52 4.37 4.18
CA TRP A 109 6.65 4.31 5.64
C TRP A 109 7.82 5.16 6.16
N GLU A 110 8.99 5.08 5.51
CA GLU A 110 10.17 5.82 5.94
C GLU A 110 9.97 7.34 5.86
N THR A 111 9.32 7.82 4.79
CA THR A 111 8.98 9.24 4.62
C THR A 111 7.98 9.70 5.67
N ALA A 112 6.91 8.93 5.90
CA ALA A 112 5.92 9.24 6.93
C ALA A 112 6.53 9.23 8.34
N ALA A 113 7.41 8.26 8.64
CA ALA A 113 8.11 8.15 9.92
C ALA A 113 9.11 9.30 10.10
N ALA A 114 9.82 9.71 9.05
CA ALA A 114 10.70 10.89 9.08
C ALA A 114 9.90 12.17 9.36
N LEU A 115 8.74 12.34 8.72
CA LEU A 115 7.84 13.47 8.94
C LEU A 115 7.32 13.51 10.39
N GLN A 116 6.95 12.35 10.95
CA GLN A 116 6.55 12.23 12.36
C GLN A 116 7.72 12.57 13.31
N ARG A 117 8.94 12.10 13.02
CA ARG A 117 10.11 12.44 13.84
C ARG A 117 10.41 13.93 13.81
N TRP A 118 10.36 14.54 12.63
CA TRP A 118 10.52 15.99 12.46
C TRP A 118 9.48 16.75 13.30
N PHE A 119 8.20 16.41 13.17
CA PHE A 119 7.13 17.06 13.95
C PHE A 119 7.37 16.99 15.46
N TYR A 120 7.77 15.82 15.96
CA TYR A 120 8.01 15.62 17.39
C TYR A 120 9.25 16.37 17.88
N ALA A 121 10.32 16.41 17.08
CA ALA A 121 11.53 17.17 17.38
C ALA A 121 11.23 18.67 17.41
N THR A 122 10.51 19.20 16.43
CA THR A 122 10.17 20.63 16.34
C THR A 122 9.19 21.07 17.42
N ARG A 123 8.19 20.24 17.77
CA ARG A 123 7.15 20.62 18.74
C ARG A 123 7.56 20.41 20.20
N TRP A 124 8.31 19.36 20.50
CA TRP A 124 8.61 18.95 21.87
C TRP A 124 10.10 18.67 22.15
N GLY A 125 10.99 18.83 21.16
CA GLY A 125 12.42 18.57 21.34
C GLY A 125 12.78 17.11 21.61
N ARG A 126 11.94 16.15 21.19
CA ARG A 126 12.14 14.71 21.48
C ARG A 126 11.68 13.82 20.33
N LEU A 127 12.04 12.54 20.39
CA LEU A 127 11.56 11.51 19.46
C LEU A 127 10.12 11.07 19.79
N PRO A 128 9.35 10.60 18.79
CA PRO A 128 8.01 10.09 18.99
C PRO A 128 8.02 8.85 19.91
N PRO A 129 7.05 8.73 20.83
CA PRO A 129 6.92 7.54 21.67
C PRO A 129 6.51 6.32 20.82
N ARG A 130 6.86 5.11 21.27
CA ARG A 130 6.58 3.85 20.55
C ARG A 130 5.11 3.70 20.14
N GLY A 131 4.17 4.09 21.00
CA GLY A 131 2.73 4.04 20.70
C GLY A 131 2.30 4.96 19.54
N SER A 132 2.93 6.13 19.40
CA SER A 132 2.68 7.05 18.27
C SER A 132 3.19 6.47 16.94
N VAL A 133 4.34 5.83 16.99
CA VAL A 133 4.91 5.14 15.82
C VAL A 133 4.03 3.95 15.41
N ALA A 134 3.54 3.19 16.39
CA ALA A 134 2.63 2.08 16.14
C ALA A 134 1.31 2.52 15.49
N ARG A 135 0.70 3.62 15.94
CA ARG A 135 -0.52 4.17 15.33
C ARG A 135 -0.30 4.59 13.88
N LEU A 136 0.80 5.28 13.59
CA LEU A 136 1.13 5.64 12.21
C LEU A 136 1.27 4.39 11.33
N ARG A 137 1.84 3.31 11.88
CA ARG A 137 1.99 2.04 11.17
C ARG A 137 0.64 1.41 10.84
N VAL A 138 -0.36 1.51 11.71
CA VAL A 138 -1.72 0.99 11.44
C VAL A 138 -2.32 1.64 10.20
N ILE A 139 -2.18 2.96 10.06
CA ILE A 139 -2.64 3.70 8.87
C ILE A 139 -1.88 3.21 7.63
N PHE A 140 -0.55 3.18 7.68
CA PHE A 140 0.29 2.88 6.52
C PHE A 140 0.44 1.38 6.18
N ARG A 141 -0.13 0.47 6.97
CA ARG A 141 -0.02 -0.98 6.75
C ARG A 141 -0.91 -1.42 5.58
N PHE A 142 -2.12 -1.90 5.85
CA PHE A 142 -2.95 -2.51 4.81
C PHE A 142 -3.67 -1.48 3.94
N SER A 143 -4.19 -0.41 4.54
CA SER A 143 -4.99 0.57 3.78
C SER A 143 -4.18 1.29 2.70
N ARG A 144 -2.89 1.60 2.97
CA ARG A 144 -2.01 2.16 1.94
C ARG A 144 -1.67 1.15 0.84
N LEU A 145 -1.45 -0.11 1.18
CA LEU A 145 -1.22 -1.16 0.17
C LEU A 145 -2.44 -1.34 -0.73
N ALA A 146 -3.64 -1.31 -0.15
CA ALA A 146 -4.88 -1.36 -0.90
C ALA A 146 -5.05 -0.13 -1.82
N LEU A 147 -4.71 1.06 -1.33
CA LEU A 147 -4.70 2.29 -2.12
C LEU A 147 -3.76 2.17 -3.34
N LEU A 148 -2.53 1.69 -3.13
CA LEU A 148 -1.56 1.49 -4.22
C LEU A 148 -2.06 0.47 -5.25
N ALA A 149 -2.60 -0.65 -4.78
CA ALA A 149 -3.14 -1.70 -5.63
C ALA A 149 -4.27 -1.19 -6.53
N ARG A 150 -5.24 -0.47 -5.94
CA ARG A 150 -6.43 0.02 -6.65
C ARG A 150 -6.15 1.20 -7.59
N CYS A 151 -5.11 1.99 -7.31
CA CYS A 151 -4.69 3.07 -8.20
C CYS A 151 -3.76 2.61 -9.34
N THR A 152 -3.39 1.32 -9.40
CA THR A 152 -2.52 0.79 -10.45
C THR A 152 -3.34 0.07 -11.53
N ASN A 153 -3.29 0.60 -12.77
CA ASN A 153 -3.96 0.03 -13.95
C ASN A 153 -3.22 -1.19 -14.55
N GLY A 154 -1.94 -1.40 -14.18
CA GLY A 154 -1.14 -2.53 -14.64
C GLY A 154 -1.52 -3.86 -13.99
N PRO A 155 -0.89 -4.97 -14.41
CA PRO A 155 -1.05 -6.25 -13.73
C PRO A 155 -0.58 -6.14 -12.28
N TRP A 156 -1.27 -6.80 -11.35
CA TRP A 156 -0.97 -6.70 -9.90
C TRP A 156 0.50 -7.02 -9.57
N TRP A 157 1.12 -7.94 -10.31
CA TRP A 157 2.50 -8.37 -10.07
C TRP A 157 3.54 -7.31 -10.45
N SER A 158 3.16 -6.24 -11.17
CA SER A 158 4.09 -5.13 -11.44
C SER A 158 4.38 -4.29 -10.19
N LEU A 159 3.59 -4.44 -9.13
CA LEU A 159 3.79 -3.76 -7.84
C LEU A 159 5.01 -4.34 -7.09
N ASP A 160 5.61 -3.53 -6.24
CA ASP A 160 6.75 -3.93 -5.39
C ASP A 160 6.33 -4.43 -3.99
N GLU A 161 5.04 -4.37 -3.69
CA GLU A 161 4.42 -4.86 -2.47
C GLU A 161 3.11 -5.58 -2.82
N TRP A 162 2.99 -6.84 -2.42
CA TRP A 162 1.85 -7.70 -2.70
C TRP A 162 1.20 -8.15 -1.40
N HIS A 163 -0.12 -8.02 -1.32
CA HIS A 163 -0.86 -8.55 -0.20
C HIS A 163 -2.28 -8.97 -0.65
N PRO A 164 -2.66 -10.25 -0.60
CA PRO A 164 -3.95 -10.72 -1.12
C PRO A 164 -5.16 -10.03 -0.49
N ARG A 165 -5.10 -9.76 0.82
CA ARG A 165 -6.10 -8.92 1.53
C ARG A 165 -6.33 -7.54 0.89
N CYS A 166 -5.28 -6.92 0.34
CA CYS A 166 -5.30 -5.56 -0.18
C CYS A 166 -5.57 -5.50 -1.70
N ASP A 167 -5.22 -6.57 -2.43
CA ASP A 167 -5.38 -6.67 -3.88
C ASP A 167 -6.09 -7.98 -4.26
N PRO A 168 -7.41 -7.93 -4.57
CA PRO A 168 -8.19 -9.12 -4.91
C PRO A 168 -7.82 -9.73 -6.27
N ARG A 169 -6.95 -9.08 -7.07
CA ARG A 169 -6.46 -9.63 -8.33
C ARG A 169 -5.40 -10.72 -8.13
N ILE A 170 -4.81 -10.79 -6.94
CA ILE A 170 -3.83 -11.82 -6.58
C ILE A 170 -4.59 -13.15 -6.43
N PRO A 171 -4.26 -14.17 -7.23
CA PRO A 171 -4.92 -15.46 -7.12
C PRO A 171 -4.59 -16.10 -5.78
N LEU A 172 -5.61 -16.64 -5.12
CA LEU A 172 -5.47 -17.45 -3.90
C LEU A 172 -6.03 -18.84 -4.19
N ALA A 173 -5.26 -19.89 -3.92
CA ALA A 173 -5.81 -21.25 -3.97
C ALA A 173 -6.70 -21.50 -2.74
N GLU A 174 -7.79 -22.24 -2.94
CA GLU A 174 -8.83 -22.50 -1.92
C GLU A 174 -8.28 -23.10 -0.62
N HIS A 175 -7.16 -23.83 -0.70
CA HIS A 175 -6.51 -24.51 0.41
C HIS A 175 -5.15 -23.92 0.77
N GLU A 176 -4.83 -22.70 0.33
CA GLU A 176 -3.54 -22.10 0.63
C GLU A 176 -3.46 -21.63 2.09
N PRO A 177 -2.65 -22.29 2.95
CA PRO A 177 -2.57 -21.94 4.37
C PRO A 177 -2.00 -20.52 4.60
N GLN A 178 -1.40 -19.91 3.57
CA GLN A 178 -0.78 -18.60 3.61
C GLN A 178 -1.61 -17.49 2.95
N ALA A 179 -2.91 -17.68 2.72
CA ALA A 179 -3.80 -16.70 2.06
C ALA A 179 -3.79 -15.28 2.68
N HIS A 180 -3.23 -15.11 3.89
CA HIS A 180 -3.09 -13.84 4.59
C HIS A 180 -1.67 -13.28 4.66
N TYR A 181 -0.67 -13.92 4.04
CA TYR A 181 0.71 -13.43 4.01
C TYR A 181 0.98 -12.56 2.79
N GLY A 182 1.62 -11.41 3.01
CA GLY A 182 2.11 -10.56 1.94
C GLY A 182 3.52 -10.93 1.48
N CYS A 183 3.85 -10.55 0.25
CA CYS A 183 5.18 -10.63 -0.32
C CYS A 183 5.68 -9.22 -0.68
N SER A 184 6.96 -8.94 -0.44
CA SER A 184 7.55 -7.63 -0.70
C SER A 184 8.73 -7.74 -1.66
N PRO A 185 8.51 -7.83 -2.99
CA PRO A 185 9.58 -7.79 -3.99
C PRO A 185 10.55 -6.61 -3.82
N SER A 186 10.08 -5.49 -3.26
CA SER A 186 10.89 -4.31 -2.90
C SER A 186 12.16 -4.65 -2.11
N LYS A 187 12.15 -5.72 -1.32
CA LYS A 187 13.28 -6.18 -0.50
C LYS A 187 14.42 -6.79 -1.32
N ILE A 188 14.15 -7.17 -2.57
CA ILE A 188 15.18 -7.64 -3.50
C ILE A 188 15.93 -6.41 -4.02
N GLY A 189 17.15 -6.22 -3.54
CA GLY A 189 17.98 -5.05 -3.88
C GLY A 189 18.47 -5.03 -5.34
N GLN A 190 18.53 -6.19 -5.99
CA GLN A 190 18.98 -6.32 -7.39
C GLN A 190 17.80 -6.14 -8.36
N PRO A 191 17.77 -5.08 -9.20
CA PRO A 191 16.59 -4.77 -10.02
C PRO A 191 16.20 -5.87 -11.00
N TRP A 192 17.16 -6.47 -11.70
CA TRP A 192 16.88 -7.55 -12.66
C TRP A 192 16.28 -8.79 -11.98
N LEU A 193 16.77 -9.13 -10.77
CA LEU A 193 16.28 -10.27 -10.00
C LEU A 193 14.88 -9.99 -9.45
N ARG A 194 14.62 -8.76 -9.01
CA ARG A 194 13.30 -8.33 -8.56
C ARG A 194 12.28 -8.51 -9.68
N GLU A 195 12.56 -8.00 -10.87
CA GLU A 195 11.64 -8.11 -12.01
C GLU A 195 11.47 -9.55 -12.46
N ALA A 196 12.53 -10.37 -12.45
CA ALA A 196 12.44 -11.80 -12.73
C ALA A 196 11.55 -12.53 -11.73
N VAL A 197 11.70 -12.29 -10.43
CA VAL A 197 10.85 -12.88 -9.38
C VAL A 197 9.40 -12.43 -9.53
N LYS A 198 9.18 -11.13 -9.80
CA LYS A 198 7.84 -10.57 -10.04
C LYS A 198 7.15 -11.27 -11.22
N TRP A 199 7.89 -11.47 -12.31
CA TRP A 199 7.41 -12.19 -13.48
C TRP A 199 7.10 -13.66 -13.17
N CYS A 200 8.03 -14.39 -12.56
CA CYS A 200 7.86 -15.83 -12.28
C CYS A 200 6.66 -16.13 -11.36
N LEU A 201 6.48 -15.34 -10.29
CA LEU A 201 5.40 -15.56 -9.33
C LEU A 201 4.07 -14.95 -9.76
N GLY A 202 4.12 -13.90 -10.59
CA GLY A 202 2.94 -13.13 -10.99
C GLY A 202 2.29 -13.58 -12.29
N HIS A 203 3.06 -14.22 -13.17
CA HIS A 203 2.57 -14.63 -14.49
C HIS A 203 1.99 -16.06 -14.44
N PRO A 204 0.79 -16.31 -15.00
CA PRO A 204 0.19 -17.66 -15.02
C PRO A 204 1.04 -18.71 -15.75
N ALA A 205 1.94 -18.29 -16.65
CA ALA A 205 2.93 -19.15 -17.32
C ALA A 205 4.21 -19.41 -16.49
N GLY A 206 4.47 -18.62 -15.44
CA GLY A 206 5.67 -18.77 -14.60
C GLY A 206 5.55 -19.84 -13.51
N GLY A 207 4.32 -20.27 -13.19
CA GLY A 207 4.03 -21.14 -12.05
C GLY A 207 3.45 -22.52 -12.36
N ARG A 208 3.37 -22.95 -13.64
CA ARG A 208 2.86 -24.30 -14.00
C ARG A 208 3.90 -25.28 -14.56
N ASP A 209 5.05 -24.80 -15.03
CA ASP A 209 6.09 -25.67 -15.63
C ASP A 209 7.29 -25.96 -14.72
N LEU A 210 7.22 -25.60 -13.44
CA LEU A 210 8.15 -26.10 -12.42
C LEU A 210 7.55 -27.22 -11.57
N ALA A 211 6.54 -27.91 -12.12
CA ALA A 211 6.24 -29.26 -11.66
C ALA A 211 7.47 -30.12 -11.93
N LEU A 212 8.05 -30.60 -10.84
CA LEU A 212 9.00 -31.70 -10.79
C LEU A 212 8.69 -32.68 -11.93
N VAL A 213 9.61 -32.79 -12.88
CA VAL A 213 9.74 -34.04 -13.62
C VAL A 213 10.10 -35.06 -12.56
N ASP A 214 9.13 -35.89 -12.17
CA ASP A 214 9.42 -37.15 -11.49
C ASP A 214 10.33 -37.94 -12.43
N GLY A 215 11.63 -37.76 -12.24
CA GLY A 215 12.65 -38.60 -12.82
C GLY A 215 12.60 -39.92 -12.08
N GLU A 216 12.06 -40.93 -12.75
CA GLU A 216 12.26 -42.34 -12.43
C GLU A 216 13.73 -42.60 -12.03
N PRO A 217 14.00 -43.42 -11.00
CA PRO A 217 15.35 -43.63 -10.50
C PRO A 217 16.11 -44.54 -11.46
N GLY A 218 16.95 -43.94 -12.28
CA GLY A 218 18.01 -44.65 -12.99
C GLY A 218 18.03 -44.39 -14.48
N GLU A 219 18.70 -43.32 -14.89
CA GLU A 219 19.58 -43.35 -16.05
C GLU A 219 20.51 -42.13 -16.00
N ASP A 220 21.82 -42.39 -16.05
CA ASP A 220 22.85 -41.36 -16.08
C ASP A 220 22.69 -40.48 -17.32
N ALA A 221 22.30 -39.22 -17.10
CA ALA A 221 22.16 -38.23 -18.16
C ALA A 221 23.54 -37.83 -18.73
N VAL A 222 23.96 -38.51 -19.80
CA VAL A 222 25.08 -38.10 -20.64
C VAL A 222 24.64 -36.92 -21.51
N LEU A 223 25.21 -35.74 -21.25
CA LEU A 223 25.06 -34.55 -22.09
C LEU A 223 25.60 -34.81 -23.51
N ARG A 224 24.73 -34.78 -24.51
CA ARG A 224 25.13 -34.67 -25.93
C ARG A 224 24.73 -33.30 -26.49
N PRO A 225 25.66 -32.56 -27.13
CA PRO A 225 25.33 -31.30 -27.77
C PRO A 225 24.50 -31.54 -29.05
N LEU A 226 23.40 -30.81 -29.18
CA LEU A 226 22.56 -30.77 -30.37
C LEU A 226 23.34 -30.16 -31.53
N ARG A 227 23.47 -30.90 -32.63
CA ARG A 227 23.99 -30.36 -33.90
C ARG A 227 22.98 -29.36 -34.49
N PRO A 228 23.46 -28.25 -35.08
CA PRO A 228 22.59 -27.34 -35.81
C PRO A 228 22.12 -27.99 -37.12
N VAL A 229 20.84 -27.78 -37.44
CA VAL A 229 20.22 -28.19 -38.69
C VAL A 229 20.55 -27.17 -39.77
N ALA A 230 21.21 -27.63 -40.84
CA ALA A 230 21.14 -27.13 -42.20
C ALA A 230 21.25 -28.33 -43.14
#